data_AF-A0A518I197-F1
#
_entry.id   AF-A0A518I197-F1
#
_cell.length_a   1.000
_cell.length_b   1.000
_cell.length_c   1.000
_cell.angle_alpha   90.00
_cell.angle_beta   90.00
_cell.angle_gamma   90.00
#
_symmetry.space_group_name_H-M   'P 1'
#
loop_
_entity.id
_entity.type
_entity.pdbx_description
1 polymer ?
#
loop_
_entity_poly.entity_id
_entity_poly.type
_entity_poly.pdbx_seq_one_letter_code
_entity_poly.pdbx_strand_id
1 'polypeptide(L)'
;MGFPAFNLTVHQLADVQAIDVASLSQVARADLARWVAMPSPLRDEILQQMTEHVAPTDGALDGPCTWLDLETKQCRHHQHRPQVCRDFAVGSVGCLQWRAAYDEVLQLP
;
A
#
# COMPACT_ATOMS: atom_id res chain seq x y z
N MET A 1 2.61 7.70 -2.32
CA MET A 1 2.08 6.94 -1.18
C MET A 1 3.22 6.25 -0.45
N GLY A 2 3.39 6.62 0.82
CA GLY A 2 4.40 6.08 1.72
C GLY A 2 4.00 4.77 2.41
N PHE A 3 2.85 4.17 2.11
CA PHE A 3 2.33 2.96 2.76
C PHE A 3 1.52 2.07 1.77
N PRO A 4 1.24 0.79 2.09
CA PRO A 4 0.46 -0.09 1.21
C PRO A 4 -1.00 0.38 1.08
N ALA A 5 -1.42 0.68 -0.15
CA ALA A 5 -2.75 1.22 -0.44
C ALA A 5 -3.79 0.13 -0.69
N PHE A 6 -4.60 -0.17 0.32
CA PHE A 6 -5.77 -1.03 0.19
C PHE A 6 -6.97 -0.23 -0.34
N ASN A 7 -7.88 -0.90 -1.07
CA ASN A 7 -9.13 -0.31 -1.55
C ASN A 7 -10.20 -0.22 -0.44
N LEU A 8 -9.79 0.17 0.77
CA LEU A 8 -10.60 0.30 1.98
C LEU A 8 -10.09 1.53 2.77
N THR A 9 -10.99 2.24 3.44
CA THR A 9 -10.60 3.38 4.30
C THR A 9 -9.96 2.91 5.60
N VAL A 10 -9.20 3.78 6.27
CA VAL A 10 -8.62 3.47 7.59
C VAL A 10 -9.69 3.02 8.60
N HIS A 11 -10.88 3.64 8.57
CA HIS A 11 -11.99 3.25 9.44
C HIS A 11 -12.51 1.84 9.14
N GLN A 12 -12.65 1.49 7.85
CA GLN A 12 -13.05 0.13 7.45
C GLN A 12 -12.00 -0.90 7.86
N LEU A 13 -10.72 -0.59 7.69
CA LEU A 13 -9.63 -1.49 8.05
C LEU A 13 -9.50 -1.69 9.57
N ALA A 14 -9.80 -0.65 10.36
CA ALA A 14 -9.79 -0.68 11.81
C ALA A 14 -10.96 -1.47 12.41
N ASP A 15 -12.13 -1.47 11.74
CA ASP A 15 -13.32 -2.23 12.15
C ASP A 15 -13.91 -3.02 10.98
N VAL A 16 -13.27 -4.14 10.67
CA VAL A 16 -13.70 -5.01 9.57
C VAL A 16 -15.04 -5.69 9.81
N GLN A 17 -15.49 -5.78 11.07
CA GLN A 17 -16.75 -6.44 11.43
C GLN A 17 -17.95 -5.55 11.11
N ALA A 18 -17.77 -4.23 11.13
CA ALA A 18 -18.81 -3.26 10.75
C ALA A 18 -18.98 -3.10 9.23
N ILE A 19 -18.15 -3.74 8.41
CA ILE A 19 -18.21 -3.62 6.95
C ILE A 19 -19.41 -4.41 6.39
N ASP A 20 -20.29 -3.73 5.65
CA ASP A 20 -21.21 -4.39 4.73
C ASP A 20 -20.45 -4.91 3.50
N VAL A 21 -20.02 -6.17 3.56
CA VAL A 21 -19.25 -6.84 2.49
C VAL A 21 -20.02 -6.89 1.16
N ALA A 22 -21.36 -6.91 1.19
CA ALA A 22 -22.15 -6.97 -0.04
C ALA A 22 -22.09 -5.65 -0.83
N SER A 23 -21.88 -4.52 -0.14
CA SER A 23 -21.71 -3.20 -0.76
C SER A 23 -20.34 -3.00 -1.41
N LEU A 24 -19.34 -3.84 -1.09
CA LEU A 24 -17.98 -3.66 -1.55
C LEU A 24 -17.79 -4.06 -3.02
N SER A 25 -17.00 -3.24 -3.73
CA SER A 25 -16.49 -3.59 -5.05
C SER A 25 -15.68 -4.90 -5.01
N GLN A 26 -15.50 -5.55 -6.16
CA GLN A 26 -14.71 -6.79 -6.23
C GLN A 26 -13.26 -6.59 -5.75
N VAL A 27 -12.65 -5.44 -6.10
CA VAL A 27 -11.27 -5.12 -5.68
C VAL A 27 -11.17 -4.87 -4.18
N ALA A 28 -12.15 -4.17 -3.58
CA ALA A 28 -12.21 -3.94 -2.15
C ALA A 28 -12.44 -5.24 -1.36
N ARG A 29 -13.28 -6.15 -1.87
CA ARG A 29 -13.47 -7.49 -1.26
C ARG A 29 -12.19 -8.32 -1.29
N ALA A 30 -11.44 -8.26 -2.40
CA ALA A 30 -10.17 -8.97 -2.50
C ALA A 30 -9.13 -8.42 -1.51
N ASP A 31 -9.10 -7.09 -1.32
CA ASP A 31 -8.26 -6.43 -0.32
C ASP A 31 -8.68 -6.77 1.11
N LEU A 32 -9.98 -6.80 1.40
CA LEU A 32 -10.50 -7.20 2.70
C LEU A 32 -10.06 -8.63 3.05
N ALA A 33 -10.18 -9.57 2.12
CA ALA A 33 -9.76 -10.95 2.34
C ALA A 33 -8.27 -11.06 2.69
N ARG A 34 -7.41 -10.28 2.02
CA ARG A 34 -5.96 -10.25 2.30
C ARG A 34 -5.64 -9.58 3.63
N TRP A 35 -6.36 -8.50 3.96
CA TRP A 35 -6.24 -7.81 5.22
C TRP A 35 -6.56 -8.74 6.39
N VAL A 36 -7.68 -9.46 6.31
CA VAL A 36 -8.09 -10.44 7.34
C VAL A 36 -7.07 -11.57 7.48
N ALA A 37 -6.50 -12.06 6.37
CA ALA A 37 -5.47 -13.10 6.37
C ALA A 37 -4.08 -12.63 6.87
N MET A 38 -3.87 -11.33 7.03
CA MET A 38 -2.60 -10.76 7.50
C MET A 38 -2.40 -10.99 9.01
N PRO A 39 -1.16 -11.14 9.51
CA PRO A 39 -0.91 -11.14 10.95
C PRO A 39 -1.37 -9.84 11.61
N SER A 40 -1.95 -9.92 12.82
CA SER A 40 -2.43 -8.73 13.52
C SER A 40 -1.34 -7.66 13.77
N PRO A 41 -0.10 -8.00 14.17
CA PRO A 41 0.91 -6.96 14.41
C PRO A 41 1.20 -6.13 13.15
N LEU A 42 1.20 -6.79 11.98
CA LEU A 42 1.42 -6.10 10.72
C LEU A 42 0.24 -5.20 10.34
N ARG A 43 -1.00 -5.61 10.66
CA ARG A 43 -2.17 -4.73 10.48
C ARG A 43 -2.08 -3.50 11.37
N ASP A 44 -1.69 -3.69 12.63
CA ASP A 44 -1.61 -2.61 13.61
C ASP A 44 -0.57 -1.56 13.18
N GLU A 45 0.60 -2.01 12.72
CA GLU A 45 1.64 -1.13 12.15
C GLU A 45 1.13 -0.30 10.96
N ILE A 46 0.36 -0.91 10.04
CA ILE A 46 -0.18 -0.20 8.88
C ILE A 46 -1.26 0.80 9.30
N LEU A 47 -2.15 0.41 10.22
CA LEU A 47 -3.18 1.31 10.75
C LEU A 47 -2.56 2.53 11.42
N GLN A 48 -1.48 2.33 12.18
CA GLN A 48 -0.72 3.41 12.77
C GLN A 48 -0.15 4.32 11.69
N GLN A 49 0.55 3.77 10.70
CA GLN A 49 1.12 4.53 9.58
C GLN A 49 0.06 5.33 8.82
N MET A 50 -1.10 4.73 8.52
CA MET A 50 -2.20 5.40 7.81
C MET A 50 -2.81 6.54 8.63
N THR A 51 -2.89 6.39 9.96
CA THR A 51 -3.46 7.39 10.87
C THR A 51 -2.51 8.56 11.09
N GLU A 52 -1.21 8.29 11.19
CA GLU A 52 -0.16 9.29 11.41
C GLU A 52 0.30 9.97 10.10
N HIS A 53 -0.12 9.45 8.94
CA HIS A 53 0.31 9.97 7.66
C HIS A 53 -0.17 11.41 7.42
N VAL A 54 0.78 12.27 7.07
CA VAL A 54 0.54 13.63 6.58
C VAL A 54 0.98 13.70 5.13
N ALA A 55 0.03 13.97 4.23
CA ALA A 55 0.32 14.13 2.81
C ALA A 55 1.18 15.39 2.56
N PRO A 56 2.19 15.34 1.67
CA PRO A 56 2.96 16.51 1.26
C PRO A 56 2.05 17.59 0.66
N THR A 57 2.32 18.85 1.01
CA THR A 57 1.47 20.00 0.62
C THR A 57 1.82 20.61 -0.74
N ASP A 58 2.96 20.26 -1.33
CA ASP A 58 3.55 20.85 -2.53
C ASP A 58 3.45 19.96 -3.78
N GLY A 59 2.66 18.89 -3.71
CA GLY A 59 2.55 17.90 -4.79
C GLY A 59 3.76 16.97 -4.89
N ALA A 60 4.69 17.01 -3.92
CA ALA A 60 5.74 16.02 -3.81
C ALA A 60 5.16 14.61 -3.56
N LEU A 61 5.92 13.60 -3.96
CA LEU A 61 5.58 12.20 -3.68
C LEU A 61 5.73 11.92 -2.17
N ASP A 62 4.82 11.13 -1.59
CA ASP A 62 4.87 10.70 -0.17
C ASP A 62 6.10 9.84 0.22
N GLY A 63 7.13 9.77 -0.63
CA GLY A 63 8.25 8.85 -0.47
C GLY A 63 7.90 7.38 -0.79
N PRO A 64 8.91 6.49 -0.73
CA PRO A 64 8.72 5.08 -1.02
C PRO A 64 7.75 4.44 -0.03
N CYS A 65 7.02 3.42 -0.51
CA CYS A 65 6.14 2.62 0.33
C CYS A 65 6.93 1.99 1.51
N THR A 66 6.37 2.00 2.72
CA THR A 66 6.95 1.38 3.92
C THR A 66 7.23 -0.12 3.78
N TRP A 67 6.55 -0.79 2.85
CA TRP A 67 6.79 -2.20 2.53
C TRP A 67 7.93 -2.45 1.54
N LEU A 68 8.48 -1.41 0.90
CA LEU A 68 9.62 -1.51 0.01
C LEU A 68 10.90 -1.67 0.84
N ASP A 69 11.60 -2.77 0.63
CA ASP A 69 12.96 -2.91 1.12
C ASP A 69 13.91 -2.13 0.19
N LEU A 70 14.53 -1.06 0.71
CA LEU A 70 15.36 -0.18 -0.11
C LEU A 70 16.72 -0.79 -0.48
N GLU A 71 17.18 -1.83 0.21
CA GLU A 71 18.44 -2.52 -0.10
C GLU A 71 18.20 -3.56 -1.20
N THR A 72 17.26 -4.47 -0.97
CA THR A 72 16.98 -5.58 -1.88
C THR A 72 16.04 -5.21 -3.03
N LYS A 73 15.39 -4.04 -2.95
CA LYS A 73 14.35 -3.55 -3.86
C LYS A 73 13.15 -4.49 -4.00
N GLN A 74 12.88 -5.28 -2.97
CA GLN A 74 11.77 -6.23 -2.91
C GLN A 74 10.73 -5.81 -1.88
N CYS A 75 9.49 -6.31 -2.02
CA CYS A 75 8.44 -6.05 -1.04
C CYS A 75 8.57 -7.00 0.16
N ARG A 76 8.67 -6.44 1.37
CA ARG A 76 8.80 -7.21 2.63
C ARG A 76 7.59 -8.10 2.93
N HIS A 77 6.40 -7.69 2.49
CA HIS A 77 5.15 -8.40 2.73
C HIS A 77 4.45 -8.78 1.42
N HIS A 78 5.24 -9.25 0.44
CA HIS A 78 4.78 -9.52 -0.92
C HIS A 78 3.49 -10.37 -0.97
N GLN A 79 3.36 -11.39 -0.11
CA GLN A 79 2.18 -12.26 -0.07
C GLN A 79 0.88 -11.54 0.31
N HIS A 80 0.96 -10.46 1.09
CA HIS A 80 -0.18 -9.68 1.58
C HIS A 80 -0.46 -8.41 0.76
N ARG A 81 0.28 -8.21 -0.34
CA ARG A 81 0.17 -7.00 -1.16
C ARG A 81 -1.27 -6.71 -1.61
N PRO A 82 -1.72 -5.44 -1.54
CA PRO A 82 -3.05 -5.04 -1.94
C PRO A 82 -3.26 -5.20 -3.45
N GLN A 83 -4.50 -5.04 -3.91
CA GLN A 83 -4.89 -5.27 -5.29
C GLN A 83 -4.10 -4.37 -6.24
N VAL A 84 -3.92 -3.09 -5.88
CA VAL A 84 -3.12 -2.15 -6.68
C VAL A 84 -1.69 -2.68 -6.92
N CYS A 85 -1.02 -3.24 -5.92
CA CYS A 85 0.31 -3.82 -6.08
C CYS A 85 0.33 -5.14 -6.89
N ARG A 86 -0.82 -5.76 -7.13
CA ARG A 86 -0.95 -6.96 -7.99
C ARG A 86 -1.25 -6.57 -9.43
N ASP A 87 -2.05 -5.53 -9.60
CA ASP A 87 -2.41 -4.97 -10.90
C ASP A 87 -1.20 -4.28 -11.54
N PHE A 88 -0.34 -3.67 -10.71
CA PHE A 88 0.98 -3.19 -11.11
C PHE A 88 1.99 -4.35 -11.17
N ALA A 89 1.94 -5.12 -12.26
CA ALA A 89 2.93 -6.18 -12.50
C ALA A 89 4.35 -5.60 -12.51
N VAL A 90 5.29 -6.26 -11.83
CA VAL A 90 6.72 -5.91 -11.85
C VAL A 90 7.22 -5.98 -13.30
N GLY A 91 7.85 -4.90 -13.79
CA GLY A 91 8.30 -4.78 -15.18
C GLY A 91 7.25 -4.31 -16.18
N SER A 92 6.01 -4.05 -15.75
CA SER A 92 5.01 -3.34 -16.57
C SER A 92 5.43 -1.90 -16.88
N VAL A 93 4.80 -1.28 -17.87
CA VAL A 93 5.04 0.13 -18.23
C VAL A 93 4.86 1.06 -17.03
N GLY A 94 3.77 0.88 -16.26
CA GLY A 94 3.53 1.66 -15.05
C GLY A 94 4.59 1.44 -13.96
N CYS A 95 5.13 0.22 -13.84
CA CYS A 95 6.23 -0.09 -12.94
C CYS A 95 7.53 0.61 -13.37
N LEU A 96 7.86 0.60 -14.66
CA LEU A 96 9.06 1.26 -15.18
C LEU A 96 8.97 2.79 -15.05
N GLN A 97 7.80 3.38 -15.32
CA GLN A 97 7.55 4.82 -15.16
C GLN A 97 7.67 5.25 -13.69
N TRP A 98 7.12 4.47 -12.75
CA TRP A 98 7.27 4.75 -11.32
C TRP A 98 8.72 4.64 -10.84
N ARG A 99 9.50 3.67 -11.36
CA ARG A 99 10.93 3.56 -11.05
C ARG A 99 11.72 4.77 -11.55
N ALA A 100 11.48 5.20 -12.78
CA ALA A 100 12.12 6.40 -13.33
C ALA A 100 11.80 7.65 -12.50
N ALA A 101 10.53 7.84 -12.14
CA ALA A 101 10.10 8.97 -11.32
C ALA A 101 10.77 8.99 -9.93
N TYR A 102 11.00 7.82 -9.32
CA TYR A 102 11.74 7.75 -8.05
C TYR A 102 13.26 7.80 -8.23
N ASP A 103 13.84 7.30 -9.32
CA ASP A 103 15.29 7.42 -9.57
C ASP A 103 15.70 8.89 -9.73
N GLU A 104 14.84 9.72 -10.33
CA GLU A 104 15.04 11.17 -10.42
C GLU A 104 14.94 11.86 -9.05
N VAL A 105 14.08 11.37 -8.15
CA VAL A 105 13.86 11.91 -6.80
C VAL A 105 14.85 11.35 -5.77
N LEU A 106 15.35 10.13 -5.99
CA LEU A 106 16.31 9.40 -5.16
C LEU A 106 17.73 9.52 -5.70
N GLN A 107 18.09 10.63 -6.36
CA GLN A 107 19.49 11.05 -6.48
C GLN A 107 20.04 11.37 -5.07
N LEU A 108 20.15 10.32 -4.27
CA LEU A 108 21.07 10.20 -3.17
C LEU A 108 22.48 10.25 -3.78
N PRO A 109 23.42 10.99 -3.19
CA PRO A 109 24.84 10.79 -3.50
C PRO A 109 25.27 9.34 -3.23
#